data_AF-A0A3M8GN23-F1
#
_entry.id   AF-A0A3M8GN23-F1
#
_cell.length_a   1.000
_cell.length_b   1.000
_cell.length_c   1.000
_cell.angle_alpha   90.00
_cell.angle_beta   90.00
_cell.angle_gamma   90.00
#
_symmetry.space_group_name_H-M   'P 1'
#
loop_
_entity.id
_entity.type
_entity.pdbx_description
1 polymer ?
#
loop_
_entity_poly.entity_id
_entity_poly.type
_entity_poly.pdbx_seq_one_letter_code
_entity_poly.pdbx_strand_id
1 'polypeptide(L)'
;MFSKKKPETEVAIEQHELLENAQNRIKQKKRLYSHFVIFLIGSVFLILINKILNYGEEYNWFIWAITAWAFLFVLHAFNVFITSKFMGQQWEREQREKLVAKQKQRIAELQREVDQDFPLSQYNKKKEL
;
A
#
# COMPACT_ATOMS: atom_id res chain seq x y z
N MET A 1 -17.63 -38.35 6.90
CA MET A 1 -16.46 -38.27 5.99
C MET A 1 -16.34 -36.81 5.56
N PHE A 2 -15.48 -36.02 6.22
CA PHE A 2 -15.37 -34.57 5.96
C PHE A 2 -14.44 -34.33 4.77
N SER A 3 -15.01 -33.95 3.63
CA SER A 3 -14.26 -33.58 2.42
C SER A 3 -13.35 -32.37 2.66
N LYS A 4 -12.04 -32.59 2.60
CA LYS A 4 -11.02 -31.53 2.55
C LYS A 4 -11.00 -30.90 1.14
N LYS A 5 -11.92 -29.98 0.83
CA LYS A 5 -11.88 -29.13 -0.38
C LYS A 5 -11.29 -27.73 -0.11
N LYS A 6 -10.19 -27.63 0.64
CA LYS A 6 -9.58 -26.33 0.99
C LYS A 6 -8.38 -25.86 0.13
N PRO A 7 -7.53 -26.72 -0.48
CA PRO A 7 -6.29 -26.20 -1.08
C PRO A 7 -6.51 -25.44 -2.39
N GLU A 8 -7.53 -25.77 -3.18
CA GLU A 8 -7.78 -25.12 -4.48
C GLU A 8 -8.30 -23.67 -4.31
N THR A 9 -9.15 -23.44 -3.31
CA THR A 9 -9.78 -22.12 -3.09
C THR A 9 -8.81 -21.11 -2.50
N GLU A 10 -7.90 -21.52 -1.61
CA GLU A 10 -6.90 -20.66 -0.99
C GLU A 10 -5.85 -20.21 -2.01
N VAL A 11 -5.34 -21.14 -2.83
CA VAL A 11 -4.41 -20.83 -3.93
C VAL A 11 -5.06 -19.90 -4.97
N ALA A 12 -6.34 -20.10 -5.30
CA ALA A 12 -7.05 -19.23 -6.25
C ALA A 12 -7.24 -17.79 -5.72
N ILE A 13 -7.50 -17.62 -4.42
CA ILE A 13 -7.63 -16.31 -3.78
C ILE A 13 -6.29 -15.57 -3.79
N GLU A 14 -5.20 -16.26 -3.42
CA GLU A 14 -3.85 -15.67 -3.47
C GLU A 14 -3.47 -15.21 -4.88
N GLN A 15 -3.75 -16.03 -5.90
CA GLN A 15 -3.49 -15.65 -7.29
C GLN A 15 -4.34 -14.45 -7.73
N HIS A 16 -5.59 -14.37 -7.29
CA HIS A 16 -6.45 -13.22 -7.58
C HIS A 16 -5.91 -11.93 -6.97
N GLU A 17 -5.49 -11.97 -5.69
CA GLU A 17 -4.89 -10.81 -5.01
C GLU A 17 -3.58 -10.37 -5.67
N LEU A 18 -2.74 -11.30 -6.10
CA LEU A 18 -1.49 -10.99 -6.82
C LEU A 18 -1.77 -10.28 -8.15
N LEU A 19 -2.78 -10.73 -8.89
CA LEU A 19 -3.19 -10.12 -10.15
C LEU A 19 -3.79 -8.72 -9.95
N GLU A 20 -4.68 -8.56 -8.97
CA GLU A 20 -5.28 -7.25 -8.66
C GLU A 20 -4.20 -6.23 -8.25
N ASN A 21 -3.24 -6.68 -7.45
CA ASN A 21 -2.08 -5.86 -7.09
C ASN A 21 -1.26 -5.45 -8.30
N ALA A 22 -0.92 -6.38 -9.18
CA ALA A 22 -0.19 -6.06 -10.41
C ALA A 22 -0.94 -5.03 -11.26
N GLN A 23 -2.26 -5.18 -11.42
CA GLN A 23 -3.10 -4.23 -12.15
C GLN A 23 -3.11 -2.84 -11.50
N ASN A 24 -3.24 -2.77 -10.17
CA ASN A 24 -3.22 -1.51 -9.43
C ASN A 24 -1.87 -0.78 -9.60
N ARG A 25 -0.75 -1.52 -9.60
CA ARG A 25 0.58 -0.95 -9.87
C ARG A 25 0.70 -0.38 -11.28
N ILE A 26 0.16 -1.10 -12.28
CA ILE A 26 0.14 -0.63 -13.67
C ILE A 26 -0.70 0.65 -13.79
N LYS A 27 -1.89 0.68 -13.17
CA LYS A 27 -2.79 1.84 -13.20
C LYS A 27 -2.16 3.07 -12.55
N GLN A 28 -1.46 2.92 -11.43
CA GLN A 28 -0.74 4.00 -10.76
C GLN A 28 0.36 4.61 -11.65
N LYS A 29 1.18 3.76 -12.29
CA LYS A 29 2.20 4.21 -13.24
C LYS A 29 1.56 4.93 -14.42
N LYS A 30 0.50 4.37 -15.00
CA LYS A 30 -0.21 4.96 -16.14
C LYS A 30 -0.77 6.35 -15.80
N ARG A 31 -1.34 6.52 -14.59
CA ARG A 31 -1.84 7.82 -14.11
C ARG A 31 -0.72 8.86 -13.99
N LEU A 32 0.45 8.46 -13.50
CA LEU A 32 1.61 9.35 -13.41
C LEU A 32 2.06 9.82 -14.80
N TYR A 33 2.14 8.91 -15.78
CA TYR A 33 2.45 9.28 -17.16
C TYR A 33 1.40 10.22 -17.75
N SER A 34 0.11 9.98 -17.52
CA SER A 34 -0.94 10.92 -17.96
C SER A 34 -0.77 12.31 -17.34
N HIS A 35 -0.46 12.41 -16.05
CA HIS A 35 -0.19 13.70 -15.40
C HIS A 35 1.06 14.38 -15.96
N PHE A 36 2.11 13.61 -16.29
CA PHE A 36 3.31 14.13 -16.92
C PHE A 36 3.03 14.73 -18.30
N VAL A 37 2.21 14.05 -19.12
CA VAL A 37 1.82 14.56 -20.44
C VAL A 37 1.01 15.86 -20.31
N ILE A 38 0.06 15.93 -19.37
CA ILE A 38 -0.71 17.14 -19.10
C ILE A 38 0.22 18.28 -18.64
N PHE A 39 1.19 17.99 -17.77
CA PHE A 39 2.19 18.95 -17.32
C PHE A 39 3.04 19.49 -18.48
N LEU A 40 3.48 18.63 -19.41
CA LEU A 40 4.22 19.06 -20.59
C LEU A 40 3.37 19.97 -21.50
N ILE A 41 2.14 19.56 -21.79
CA ILE A 41 1.21 20.35 -22.61
C ILE A 41 0.94 21.70 -21.92
N GLY A 42 0.64 21.71 -20.62
CA GLY A 42 0.41 22.93 -19.84
C GLY A 42 1.62 23.85 -19.81
N SER A 43 2.83 23.30 -19.68
CA SER A 43 4.08 24.08 -19.73
C SER A 43 4.29 24.74 -21.08
N VAL A 44 4.04 24.03 -22.18
CA VAL A 44 4.09 24.60 -23.54
C VAL A 44 3.04 25.71 -23.70
N PHE A 45 1.81 25.49 -23.23
CA PHE A 45 0.77 26.52 -23.24
C PHE A 45 1.14 27.77 -22.45
N LEU A 46 1.76 27.64 -21.27
CA LEU A 46 2.23 28.78 -20.47
C LEU A 46 3.30 29.60 -21.20
N ILE A 47 4.23 28.93 -21.89
CA ILE A 47 5.26 29.60 -22.70
C ILE A 47 4.62 30.32 -23.89
N LEU A 48 3.66 29.70 -24.56
CA LEU A 48 2.95 30.30 -25.69
C LEU A 48 2.15 31.52 -25.26
N ILE A 49 1.44 31.47 -24.13
CA ILE A 49 0.70 32.63 -23.57
C ILE A 49 1.66 33.80 -23.31
N ASN A 50 2.79 33.55 -22.66
CA ASN A 50 3.73 34.62 -22.36
C ASN A 50 4.36 35.23 -23.63
N LYS A 51 4.72 34.41 -24.62
CA LYS A 51 5.35 34.87 -25.87
C LYS A 51 4.40 35.46 -26.92
N ILE A 52 3.15 35.01 -26.98
CA ILE A 52 2.18 35.43 -28.02
C ILE A 52 1.28 36.55 -27.52
N LEU A 53 0.91 36.55 -26.23
CA LEU A 53 0.00 37.54 -25.65
C LEU A 53 0.75 38.67 -24.94
N ASN A 54 2.09 38.68 -24.96
CA ASN A 54 2.97 39.63 -24.23
C ASN A 54 2.57 39.84 -22.76
N TYR A 55 1.95 38.83 -22.15
CA TYR A 55 1.39 38.95 -20.81
C TYR A 55 2.51 38.82 -19.78
N GLY A 56 2.93 39.95 -19.22
CA GLY A 56 4.06 40.04 -18.29
C GLY A 56 5.43 40.02 -18.97
N GLU A 57 5.60 40.74 -20.08
CA GLU A 57 6.88 40.81 -20.83
C GLU A 57 8.10 41.20 -20.00
N GLU A 58 7.95 42.06 -18.99
CA GLU A 58 9.07 42.46 -18.13
C GLU A 58 9.48 41.39 -17.11
N TYR A 59 8.62 40.40 -16.84
CA TYR A 59 8.84 39.41 -15.80
C TYR A 59 8.44 38.01 -16.24
N ASN A 60 9.41 37.09 -16.32
CA ASN A 60 9.23 35.69 -16.72
C ASN A 60 8.49 34.85 -15.66
N TRP A 61 7.28 35.26 -15.27
CA TRP A 61 6.45 34.61 -14.24
C TRP A 61 6.12 33.15 -14.57
N PHE A 62 6.07 32.78 -15.85
CA PHE A 62 5.83 31.41 -16.30
C PHE A 62 6.93 30.45 -15.81
N ILE A 63 8.17 30.93 -15.60
CA ILE A 63 9.27 30.13 -15.03
C ILE A 63 8.92 29.71 -13.60
N TRP A 64 8.41 30.65 -12.78
CA TRP A 64 7.97 30.35 -11.42
C TRP A 64 6.77 29.44 -11.40
N ALA A 65 5.81 29.63 -12.30
CA ALA A 65 4.63 28.76 -12.43
C ALA A 65 5.03 27.32 -12.80
N ILE A 66 5.89 27.15 -13.83
CA ILE A 66 6.41 25.85 -14.25
C ILE A 66 7.25 25.23 -13.14
N THR A 67 8.09 26.00 -12.44
CA THR A 67 8.94 25.50 -11.35
C THR A 67 8.10 24.99 -10.18
N ALA A 68 7.12 25.76 -9.73
CA ALA A 68 6.22 25.35 -8.65
C ALA A 68 5.42 24.10 -9.03
N TRP A 69 4.94 24.04 -10.27
CA TRP A 69 4.19 22.88 -10.75
C TRP A 69 5.07 21.65 -10.96
N ALA A 70 6.29 21.83 -11.46
CA ALA A 70 7.30 20.78 -11.57
C ALA A 70 7.67 20.21 -10.20
N PHE A 71 7.80 21.06 -9.18
CA PHE A 71 8.06 20.63 -7.80
C PHE A 71 6.94 19.70 -7.28
N LEU A 72 5.67 20.08 -7.47
CA LEU A 72 4.53 19.22 -7.11
C LEU A 72 4.53 17.90 -7.91
N PHE A 73 4.87 17.96 -9.19
CA PHE A 73 4.98 16.76 -10.03
C PHE A 73 6.09 15.82 -9.54
N VAL A 74 7.25 16.35 -9.16
CA VAL A 74 8.36 15.56 -8.58
C VAL A 74 7.92 14.87 -7.30
N LEU A 75 7.24 15.57 -6.39
CA LEU A 75 6.68 14.95 -5.17
C LEU A 75 5.69 13.83 -5.51
N HIS A 76 4.82 14.04 -6.49
CA HIS A 76 3.88 13.01 -6.95
C HIS A 76 4.60 11.80 -7.54
N ALA A 77 5.62 12.02 -8.38
CA ALA A 77 6.45 10.96 -8.95
C ALA A 77 7.20 10.18 -7.87
N PHE A 78 7.79 10.87 -6.88
CA PHE A 78 8.47 10.24 -5.75
C PHE A 78 7.52 9.35 -4.95
N ASN A 79 6.31 9.81 -4.67
CA ASN A 79 5.30 9.02 -3.96
C ASN A 79 4.89 7.76 -4.76
N VAL A 80 4.67 7.92 -6.08
CA VAL A 80 4.28 6.81 -6.95
C VAL A 80 5.43 5.83 -7.20
N PHE A 81 6.70 6.22 -7.20
CA PHE A 81 7.82 5.31 -7.45
C PHE A 81 8.48 4.74 -6.18
N ILE A 82 8.61 5.54 -5.13
CA ILE A 82 9.37 5.19 -3.92
C ILE A 82 8.41 4.78 -2.80
N THR A 83 7.50 5.66 -2.38
CA THR A 83 6.59 5.38 -1.25
C THR A 83 5.74 4.15 -1.53
N SER A 84 5.16 4.05 -2.72
CA SER A 84 4.32 2.91 -3.09
C SER A 84 5.10 1.59 -3.27
N LYS A 85 6.43 1.65 -3.50
CA LYS A 85 7.31 0.47 -3.61
C LYS A 85 7.80 0.02 -2.23
N PHE A 86 8.05 0.97 -1.32
CA PHE A 86 8.56 0.70 0.02
C PHE A 86 7.45 0.43 1.06
N MET A 87 6.37 1.20 1.04
CA MET A 87 5.16 1.03 1.88
C MET A 87 3.96 0.58 1.04
N GLY A 88 4.19 -0.34 0.11
CA GLY A 88 3.11 -0.96 -0.67
C GLY A 88 2.39 -2.06 0.12
N GLN A 89 1.35 -2.64 -0.49
CA GLN A 89 0.59 -3.77 0.10
C GLN A 89 1.47 -4.91 0.62
N GLN A 90 2.62 -5.17 -0.02
CA GLN A 90 3.52 -6.24 0.40
C GLN A 90 4.20 -5.94 1.74
N TRP A 91 4.62 -4.69 1.96
CA TRP A 91 5.14 -4.25 3.25
C TRP A 91 4.06 -4.33 4.34
N GLU A 92 2.82 -3.91 4.03
CA GLU A 92 1.70 -4.04 4.97
C GLU A 92 1.40 -5.50 5.33
N ARG A 93 1.46 -6.42 4.36
CA ARG A 93 1.31 -7.87 4.60
C ARG A 93 2.41 -8.38 5.53
N GLU A 94 3.67 -8.05 5.26
CA GLU A 94 4.80 -8.45 6.11
C GLU A 94 4.65 -7.92 7.55
N GLN A 95 4.21 -6.68 7.73
CA GLN A 95 3.97 -6.14 9.08
C GLN A 95 2.81 -6.85 9.79
N ARG A 96 1.73 -7.15 9.06
CA ARG A 96 0.58 -7.88 9.60
C ARG A 96 0.97 -9.29 10.04
N GLU A 97 1.71 -10.01 9.22
CA GLU A 97 2.18 -11.36 9.54
C GLU A 97 3.07 -11.37 10.80
N LYS A 98 3.98 -10.40 10.93
CA LYS A 98 4.79 -10.22 12.14
C LYS A 98 3.93 -10.00 13.39
N LEU A 99 2.91 -9.16 13.29
CA LEU A 99 1.99 -8.89 14.41
C LEU A 99 1.17 -10.13 14.78
N VAL A 100 0.62 -10.85 13.79
CA VAL A 100 -0.13 -12.08 14.00
C VAL A 100 0.75 -13.17 14.63
N ALA A 101 2.00 -13.30 14.18
CA ALA A 101 2.95 -14.24 14.78
C ALA A 101 3.20 -13.94 16.27
N LYS A 102 3.37 -12.66 16.62
CA LYS A 102 3.52 -12.22 18.02
C LYS A 102 2.28 -12.51 18.86
N GLN A 103 1.08 -12.28 18.32
CA GLN A 103 -0.18 -12.61 19.00
C GLN A 103 -0.32 -14.12 19.22
N LYS A 104 0.01 -14.95 18.22
CA LYS A 104 -0.01 -16.41 18.35
C LYS A 104 0.95 -16.91 19.43
N GLN A 105 2.16 -16.33 19.52
CA GLN A 105 3.10 -16.64 20.59
C GLN A 105 2.52 -16.30 21.96
N ARG A 106 1.93 -15.11 22.11
CA ARG A 106 1.33 -14.69 23.38
C ARG A 106 0.16 -15.58 23.80
N ILE A 107 -0.70 -15.99 22.86
CA ILE A 107 -1.79 -16.94 23.13
C ILE A 107 -1.24 -18.29 23.59
N ALA A 108 -0.16 -18.79 22.96
CA ALA A 108 0.47 -20.05 23.34
C ALA A 108 1.14 -19.98 24.73
N GLU A 109 1.68 -18.83 25.12
CA GLU A 109 2.17 -18.59 26.49
C GLU A 109 1.01 -18.61 27.50
N LEU A 110 -0.05 -17.84 27.24
CA LEU A 110 -1.23 -17.78 28.12
C LEU A 110 -1.89 -19.16 28.27
N GLN A 111 -1.97 -19.95 27.19
CA GLN A 111 -2.49 -21.32 27.28
C GLN A 111 -1.64 -22.19 28.20
N ARG A 112 -0.30 -22.07 28.13
CA ARG A 112 0.60 -22.82 29.02
C ARG A 112 0.46 -22.39 30.48
N GLU A 113 0.32 -21.10 30.75
CA GLU A 113 0.08 -20.58 32.10
C GLU A 113 -1.24 -21.13 32.66
N VAL A 114 -2.32 -21.10 31.87
CA VAL A 114 -3.62 -21.67 32.28
C VAL A 114 -3.53 -23.17 32.55
N ASP A 115 -2.84 -23.94 31.71
CA ASP A 115 -2.67 -25.39 31.90
C ASP A 115 -1.82 -25.72 33.15
N GLN A 116 -0.90 -24.84 33.55
CA GLN A 116 -0.10 -24.95 34.77
C GLN A 116 -0.90 -24.59 36.03
N ASP A 117 -1.66 -23.50 36.01
CA ASP A 117 -2.42 -23.00 37.16
C ASP A 117 -3.71 -23.81 37.40
N PHE A 118 -4.31 -24.36 36.33
CA PHE A 118 -5.53 -25.16 36.38
C PHE A 118 -5.36 -26.49 35.63
N PRO A 119 -4.53 -27.42 36.15
CA PRO A 119 -4.37 -28.72 35.52
C PRO A 119 -5.73 -29.43 35.51
N LEU A 120 -6.11 -30.02 34.38
CA LEU A 120 -7.40 -30.73 34.18
C LEU A 120 -7.68 -31.80 35.24
N SER A 121 -6.66 -32.25 35.98
CA SER A 121 -6.78 -33.11 37.16
C SER A 121 -7.59 -32.49 38.32
N GLN A 122 -7.50 -31.17 38.53
CA GLN A 122 -8.23 -30.44 39.59
C GLN A 122 -9.73 -30.36 39.29
N TYR A 123 -10.12 -30.25 38.01
CA TYR A 123 -11.52 -30.21 37.59
C TYR A 123 -12.21 -31.57 37.78
N ASN A 124 -11.57 -32.67 37.39
CA ASN A 124 -12.13 -34.01 37.60
C ASN A 124 -12.26 -34.38 39.09
N LYS A 125 -11.28 -34.00 39.93
CA LYS A 125 -11.32 -34.30 41.36
C LYS A 125 -12.46 -33.61 42.12
N LYS A 126 -12.95 -32.46 41.63
CA LYS A 126 -14.05 -31.68 42.23
C LYS A 126 -15.44 -32.14 41.77
N LYS A 127 -15.51 -32.95 40.72
CA LYS A 127 -16.75 -33.45 40.11
C LYS A 127 -17.15 -34.84 40.61
N GLU A 128 -16.21 -35.57 41.22
CA GLU A 128 -16.43 -36.88 41.84
C GLU A 128 -16.61 -36.81 43.38
N LEU A 129 -16.55 -35.62 43.97
CA LEU A 129 -16.95 -35.32 45.36
C LEU A 129 -18.37 -34.76 45.37
#